data_AF-A0A239CMS3-F1
#
_entry.id   AF-A0A239CMS3-F1
#
_cell.length_a   1.000
_cell.length_b   1.000
_cell.length_c   1.000
_cell.angle_alpha   90.00
_cell.angle_beta   90.00
_cell.angle_gamma   90.00
#
_symmetry.space_group_name_H-M   'P 1'
#
loop_
_entity.id
_entity.type
_entity.pdbx_description
1 polymer ?
#
loop_
_entity_poly.entity_id
_entity_poly.type
_entity_poly.pdbx_seq_one_letter_code
_entity_poly.pdbx_strand_id
1 'polypeptide(L)'
;MNLSEIVKNPYYLKDREELFNYQLFYEIKKTGLENKIDFELLEPIIDKNGYDLLIKYRNHSKAIQLKSAERNGTSSWKINKKFFKPITLLEASTIIPNSNASHIGLGGGIILIEYFITVENKVEIKYYYTDFVCISFFLRKRKEWPLQKSLPEFIKDIYEEGNGKHKFSIPKSLFFEVNIEQMLYLARILPVTDSLKNPGSWFFNYPKIDEIIDCDRPVKKFKTKKMLESGESISFNLEVYDIFNCNYVHSEISINGKMKI
;
A
#
# COMPACT_ATOMS: atom_id res chain seq x y z
N MET A 1 -24.52 21.80 -16.55
CA MET A 1 -23.27 21.74 -15.77
C MET A 1 -22.72 20.33 -15.88
N ASN A 2 -21.48 20.16 -16.34
CA ASN A 2 -20.84 18.84 -16.53
C ASN A 2 -19.94 18.49 -15.33
N LEU A 3 -19.58 17.20 -15.18
CA LEU A 3 -18.76 16.73 -14.04
C LEU A 3 -17.38 17.41 -14.00
N SER A 4 -16.79 17.70 -15.16
CA SER A 4 -15.52 18.43 -15.26
C SER A 4 -15.60 19.86 -14.69
N GLU A 5 -16.73 20.55 -14.83
CA GLU A 5 -16.96 21.87 -14.24
C GLU A 5 -17.10 21.78 -12.73
N ILE A 6 -17.80 20.76 -12.22
CA ILE A 6 -17.96 20.49 -10.78
C ILE A 6 -16.59 20.25 -10.15
N VAL A 7 -15.75 19.39 -10.76
CA VAL A 7 -14.44 18.98 -10.21
C VAL A 7 -13.45 20.14 -10.13
N LYS A 8 -13.47 21.06 -11.11
CA LYS A 8 -12.58 22.23 -11.17
C LYS A 8 -12.99 23.36 -10.25
N ASN A 9 -14.27 23.47 -9.91
CA ASN A 9 -14.80 24.64 -9.20
C ASN A 9 -14.73 24.44 -7.68
N PRO A 10 -13.97 25.27 -6.94
CA PRO A 10 -13.84 25.16 -5.48
C PRO A 10 -15.15 25.31 -4.70
N TYR A 11 -16.19 25.88 -5.31
CA TYR A 11 -17.51 25.96 -4.70
C TYR A 11 -18.11 24.58 -4.41
N TYR A 12 -17.84 23.59 -5.27
CA TYR A 12 -18.39 22.24 -5.18
C TYR A 12 -17.43 21.25 -4.52
N LEU A 13 -16.49 21.71 -3.68
CA LEU A 13 -15.50 20.84 -3.03
C LEU A 13 -16.18 19.69 -2.29
N LYS A 14 -17.21 19.98 -1.48
CA LYS A 14 -17.90 18.96 -0.69
C LYS A 14 -18.62 17.94 -1.58
N ASP A 15 -19.39 18.42 -2.56
CA ASP A 15 -20.13 17.56 -3.48
C ASP A 15 -19.18 16.69 -4.32
N ARG A 16 -18.02 17.25 -4.71
CA ARG A 16 -16.98 16.50 -5.41
C ARG A 16 -16.42 15.35 -4.57
N GLU A 17 -16.09 15.60 -3.30
CA GLU A 17 -15.63 14.53 -2.40
C GLU A 17 -16.69 13.44 -2.24
N GLU A 18 -17.95 13.84 -2.08
CA GLU A 18 -19.07 12.91 -1.94
C GLU A 18 -19.26 12.04 -3.20
N LEU A 19 -19.15 12.65 -4.39
CA LEU A 19 -19.20 11.91 -5.66
C LEU A 19 -18.05 10.89 -5.79
N PHE A 20 -16.83 11.27 -5.39
CA PHE A 20 -15.69 10.36 -5.39
C PHE A 20 -15.87 9.21 -4.39
N ASN A 21 -16.44 9.48 -3.23
CA ASN A 21 -16.77 8.45 -2.25
C ASN A 21 -17.83 7.48 -2.79
N TYR A 22 -18.91 7.98 -3.40
CA TYR A 22 -19.93 7.13 -4.02
C TYR A 22 -19.37 6.25 -5.14
N GLN A 23 -18.48 6.78 -5.99
CA GLN A 23 -17.78 5.99 -6.99
C GLN A 23 -16.99 4.85 -6.32
N LEU A 24 -16.17 5.17 -5.31
CA LEU A 24 -15.39 4.17 -4.58
C LEU A 24 -16.28 3.10 -3.95
N PHE A 25 -17.37 3.48 -3.30
CA PHE A 25 -18.29 2.54 -2.64
C PHE A 25 -18.98 1.63 -3.64
N TYR A 26 -19.42 2.19 -4.77
CA TYR A 26 -19.97 1.42 -5.88
C TYR A 26 -18.97 0.36 -6.36
N GLU A 27 -17.72 0.74 -6.60
CA GLU A 27 -16.71 -0.20 -7.09
C GLU A 27 -16.32 -1.27 -6.04
N ILE A 28 -16.28 -0.92 -4.75
CA ILE A 28 -16.10 -1.89 -3.66
C ILE A 28 -17.25 -2.90 -3.64
N LYS A 29 -18.50 -2.42 -3.68
CA LYS A 29 -19.68 -3.29 -3.69
C LYS A 29 -19.71 -4.18 -4.94
N LYS A 30 -19.39 -3.63 -6.11
CA LYS A 30 -19.29 -4.37 -7.37
C LYS A 30 -18.24 -5.49 -7.26
N THR A 31 -17.03 -5.17 -6.80
CA THR A 31 -15.95 -6.14 -6.60
C THR A 31 -16.36 -7.23 -5.61
N GLY A 32 -17.09 -6.87 -4.55
CA GLY A 32 -17.68 -7.83 -3.61
C GLY A 32 -18.64 -8.79 -4.30
N LEU A 33 -19.59 -8.29 -5.08
CA LEU A 33 -20.55 -9.11 -5.82
C LEU A 33 -19.86 -10.07 -6.80
N GLU A 34 -18.83 -9.61 -7.52
CA GLU A 34 -18.03 -10.43 -8.42
C GLU A 34 -17.33 -11.58 -7.67
N ASN A 35 -16.92 -11.34 -6.41
CA ASN A 35 -16.29 -12.32 -5.53
C ASN A 35 -17.28 -13.07 -4.63
N LYS A 36 -18.60 -12.88 -4.80
CA LYS A 36 -19.66 -13.45 -3.94
C LYS A 36 -19.48 -13.09 -2.45
N ILE A 37 -19.04 -11.86 -2.20
CA ILE A 37 -18.81 -11.29 -0.88
C ILE A 37 -19.70 -10.06 -0.70
N ASP A 38 -20.42 -9.98 0.41
CA ASP A 38 -21.12 -8.76 0.81
C ASP A 38 -20.27 -7.98 1.80
N PHE A 39 -19.67 -6.87 1.34
CA PHE A 39 -18.93 -5.95 2.17
C PHE A 39 -19.87 -4.99 2.89
N GLU A 40 -19.80 -4.89 4.20
CA GLU A 40 -20.49 -3.82 4.93
C GLU A 40 -19.62 -2.56 4.88
N LEU A 41 -20.18 -1.45 4.37
CA LEU A 41 -19.53 -0.14 4.28
C LEU A 41 -20.22 0.81 5.26
N LEU A 42 -19.46 1.33 6.22
CA LEU A 42 -19.98 2.23 7.25
C LEU A 42 -19.25 3.56 7.23
N GLU A 43 -20.01 4.63 7.03
CA GLU A 43 -19.52 6.00 7.13
C GLU A 43 -19.83 6.55 8.54
N PRO A 44 -18.83 6.93 9.33
CA PRO A 44 -19.07 7.47 10.66
C PRO A 44 -19.71 8.86 10.55
N ILE A 45 -20.88 9.03 11.17
CA ILE A 45 -21.60 10.32 11.22
C ILE A 45 -20.78 11.41 11.95
N ILE A 46 -19.88 11.01 12.86
CA ILE A 46 -19.02 11.91 13.63
C ILE A 46 -17.58 11.44 13.48
N ASP A 47 -16.70 12.34 13.06
CA ASP A 47 -15.24 12.12 12.96
C ASP A 47 -14.57 12.05 14.34
N LYS A 48 -14.92 11.03 15.14
CA LYS A 48 -14.31 10.78 16.46
C LYS A 48 -12.97 10.05 16.35
N ASN A 49 -12.78 9.28 15.29
CA ASN A 49 -11.71 8.31 15.17
C ASN A 49 -10.74 8.59 14.02
N GLY A 50 -10.95 9.66 13.23
CA GLY A 50 -10.03 10.09 12.18
C GLY A 50 -10.07 9.23 10.90
N TYR A 51 -11.17 8.50 10.68
CA TYR A 51 -11.41 7.70 9.48
C TYR A 51 -12.74 8.08 8.85
N ASP A 52 -12.84 7.94 7.54
CA ASP A 52 -14.00 8.36 6.74
C ASP A 52 -14.85 7.16 6.31
N LEU A 53 -14.26 5.95 6.28
CA LEU A 53 -14.92 4.71 5.88
C LEU A 53 -14.47 3.55 6.77
N LEU A 54 -15.38 2.69 7.18
CA LEU A 54 -15.07 1.40 7.79
C LEU A 54 -15.59 0.30 6.86
N ILE A 55 -14.66 -0.48 6.29
CA ILE A 55 -14.97 -1.63 5.45
C ILE A 55 -14.96 -2.87 6.33
N LYS A 56 -16.01 -3.69 6.24
CA LYS A 56 -16.16 -4.92 7.02
C LYS A 56 -16.52 -6.11 6.15
N TYR A 57 -15.97 -7.26 6.52
CA TYR A 57 -16.35 -8.56 5.99
C TYR A 57 -16.07 -9.64 7.03
N ARG A 58 -17.11 -10.34 7.50
CA ARG A 58 -17.02 -11.35 8.57
C ARG A 58 -16.27 -10.78 9.80
N ASN A 59 -15.13 -11.38 10.15
CA ASN A 59 -14.29 -10.98 11.28
C ASN A 59 -13.21 -9.96 10.90
N HIS A 60 -13.16 -9.54 9.63
CA HIS A 60 -12.20 -8.57 9.14
C HIS A 60 -12.84 -7.19 9.08
N SER A 61 -12.12 -6.18 9.55
CA SER A 61 -12.51 -4.79 9.41
C SER A 61 -11.29 -3.91 9.23
N LYS A 62 -11.45 -2.85 8.45
CA LYS A 62 -10.39 -1.88 8.20
C LYS A 62 -10.99 -0.49 8.20
N ALA A 63 -10.55 0.32 9.16
CA ALA A 63 -10.83 1.75 9.16
C ALA A 63 -9.95 2.41 8.09
N ILE A 64 -10.57 3.22 7.25
CA ILE A 64 -9.97 3.85 6.08
C ILE A 64 -10.15 5.35 6.18
N GLN A 65 -9.05 6.08 6.02
CA GLN A 65 -9.07 7.51 5.78
C GLN A 65 -9.06 7.75 4.26
N LEU A 66 -10.00 8.57 3.79
CA LEU A 66 -10.11 8.95 2.39
C LEU A 66 -9.42 10.31 2.19
N LYS A 67 -8.71 10.41 1.08
CA LYS A 67 -8.10 11.64 0.58
C LYS A 67 -8.36 11.72 -0.90
N SER A 68 -8.67 12.90 -1.42
CA SER A 68 -8.64 13.13 -2.86
C SER A 68 -7.64 14.21 -3.21
N ALA A 69 -7.13 14.16 -4.44
CA ALA A 69 -6.30 15.21 -4.99
C ALA A 69 -6.36 15.20 -6.52
N GLU A 70 -6.26 16.39 -7.12
CA GLU A 70 -5.96 16.49 -8.54
C GLU A 70 -4.56 15.95 -8.81
N ARG A 71 -4.37 15.30 -9.96
CA ARG A 71 -3.06 14.84 -10.41
C ARG A 71 -2.06 15.99 -10.38
N ASN A 72 -0.93 15.74 -9.72
CA ASN A 72 0.16 16.71 -9.48
C ASN A 72 -0.19 17.90 -8.56
N GLY A 73 -1.39 17.96 -7.98
CA GLY A 73 -1.81 19.07 -7.10
C GLY A 73 -1.28 18.97 -5.67
N THR A 74 -1.34 17.78 -5.07
CA THR A 74 -0.86 17.52 -3.70
C THR A 74 0.13 16.36 -3.68
N SER A 75 1.29 16.57 -3.05
CA SER A 75 2.37 15.58 -2.99
C SER A 75 2.49 14.87 -1.64
N SER A 76 1.81 15.34 -0.59
CA SER A 76 1.84 14.71 0.73
C SER A 76 0.60 14.99 1.57
N TRP A 77 0.26 14.08 2.48
CA TRP A 77 -0.93 14.17 3.32
C TRP A 77 -0.59 14.04 4.80
N LYS A 78 -1.20 14.90 5.62
CA LYS A 78 -1.09 14.85 7.08
C LYS A 78 -2.03 13.80 7.65
N ILE A 79 -1.47 12.76 8.27
CA ILE A 79 -2.20 11.62 8.83
C ILE A 79 -2.02 11.58 10.34
N ASN A 80 -3.07 11.23 11.08
CA ASN A 80 -3.00 11.05 12.51
C ASN A 80 -2.13 9.81 12.86
N LYS A 81 -1.16 9.97 13.77
CA LYS A 81 -0.25 8.88 14.15
C LYS A 81 -1.00 7.69 14.75
N LYS A 82 -1.97 7.92 15.66
CA LYS A 82 -2.76 6.83 16.28
C LYS A 82 -3.54 6.02 15.25
N PHE A 83 -4.07 6.66 14.21
CA PHE A 83 -4.77 5.97 13.12
C PHE A 83 -3.83 5.01 12.38
N PHE A 84 -2.63 5.50 12.03
CA PHE A 84 -1.70 4.75 11.20
C PHE A 84 -0.94 3.63 11.94
N LYS A 85 -0.73 3.76 13.25
CA LYS A 85 -0.06 2.74 14.08
C LYS A 85 -0.77 1.36 13.99
N PRO A 86 -0.02 0.24 14.07
CA PRO A 86 -0.52 -1.13 13.94
C PRO A 86 -1.58 -1.46 15.00
N ILE A 87 -2.48 -2.38 14.69
CA ILE A 87 -3.59 -2.71 15.59
C ILE A 87 -3.18 -3.69 16.70
N THR A 88 -2.10 -4.45 16.50
CA THR A 88 -1.60 -5.42 17.50
C THR A 88 -0.11 -5.25 17.78
N LEU A 89 0.30 -5.72 18.95
CA LEU A 89 1.71 -5.82 19.30
C LEU A 89 2.46 -6.79 18.39
N LEU A 90 1.80 -7.87 17.95
CA LEU A 90 2.37 -8.82 17.01
C LEU A 90 2.69 -8.15 15.67
N GLU A 91 1.74 -7.41 15.11
CA GLU A 91 1.97 -6.64 13.87
C GLU A 91 3.12 -5.62 14.08
N ALA A 92 3.16 -4.94 15.23
CA ALA A 92 4.24 -4.02 15.55
C ALA A 92 5.61 -4.72 15.64
N SER A 93 5.70 -5.89 16.28
CA SER A 93 6.96 -6.61 16.51
C SER A 93 7.57 -7.19 15.24
N THR A 94 6.73 -7.50 14.23
CA THR A 94 7.24 -7.93 12.92
C THR A 94 8.06 -6.85 12.23
N ILE A 95 7.86 -5.57 12.57
CA ILE A 95 8.47 -4.41 11.92
C ILE A 95 9.47 -3.70 12.83
N ILE A 96 9.13 -3.53 14.10
CA ILE A 96 9.84 -2.72 15.10
C ILE A 96 10.42 -3.64 16.17
N PRO A 97 11.75 -3.79 16.24
CA PRO A 97 12.39 -4.51 17.34
C PRO A 97 11.99 -3.89 18.70
N ASN A 98 11.75 -4.73 19.71
CA ASN A 98 11.36 -4.30 21.05
C ASN A 98 10.07 -3.44 21.09
N SER A 99 9.12 -3.72 20.19
CA SER A 99 7.82 -3.05 20.20
C SER A 99 7.11 -3.20 21.55
N ASN A 100 6.39 -2.16 21.99
CA ASN A 100 5.61 -2.16 23.23
C ASN A 100 4.18 -1.60 23.00
N ALA A 101 3.36 -1.58 24.06
CA ALA A 101 1.96 -1.16 23.97
C ALA A 101 1.75 0.28 23.45
N SER A 102 2.71 1.20 23.63
CA SER A 102 2.62 2.57 23.11
C SER A 102 2.72 2.66 21.58
N HIS A 103 3.14 1.56 20.94
CA HIS A 103 3.22 1.44 19.47
C HIS A 103 1.91 0.95 18.85
N ILE A 104 0.90 0.62 19.65
CA ILE A 104 -0.40 0.15 19.14
C ILE A 104 -1.30 1.36 18.82
N GLY A 105 -2.06 1.24 17.74
CA GLY A 105 -3.04 2.20 17.25
C GLY A 105 -4.28 1.53 16.68
N LEU A 106 -4.83 2.13 15.63
CA LEU A 106 -6.07 1.65 15.00
C LEU A 106 -5.84 0.71 13.81
N GLY A 107 -4.59 0.55 13.36
CA GLY A 107 -4.24 -0.23 12.18
C GLY A 107 -4.93 0.24 10.91
N GLY A 108 -5.19 1.55 10.80
CA GLY A 108 -5.94 2.14 9.70
C GLY A 108 -5.19 2.11 8.37
N GLY A 109 -5.95 2.16 7.28
CA GLY A 109 -5.43 2.32 5.92
C GLY A 109 -5.82 3.68 5.33
N ILE A 110 -5.14 4.10 4.28
CA ILE A 110 -5.44 5.35 3.58
C ILE A 110 -5.68 5.03 2.12
N ILE A 111 -6.79 5.53 1.58
CA ILE A 111 -7.04 5.54 0.14
C ILE A 111 -6.87 6.97 -0.35
N LEU A 112 -6.00 7.13 -1.34
CA LEU A 112 -5.89 8.34 -2.13
C LEU A 112 -6.66 8.15 -3.44
N ILE A 113 -7.67 8.99 -3.66
CA ILE A 113 -8.44 9.12 -4.87
C ILE A 113 -7.80 10.23 -5.71
N GLU A 114 -6.95 9.87 -6.66
CA GLU A 114 -6.40 10.83 -7.60
C GLU A 114 -7.34 11.01 -8.78
N TYR A 115 -7.65 12.25 -9.12
CA TYR A 115 -8.46 12.55 -10.30
C TYR A 115 -7.70 13.44 -11.29
N PHE A 116 -8.08 13.33 -12.57
CA PHE A 116 -7.61 14.22 -13.62
C PHE A 116 -8.65 14.31 -14.73
N ILE A 117 -8.58 15.39 -15.52
CA ILE A 117 -9.48 15.60 -16.65
C ILE A 117 -8.72 15.31 -17.93
N THR A 118 -9.27 14.39 -18.72
CA THR A 118 -8.70 14.01 -20.02
C THR A 118 -8.92 15.09 -21.07
N VAL A 119 -8.25 14.95 -22.21
CA VAL A 119 -8.44 15.83 -23.38
C VAL A 119 -9.89 15.81 -23.88
N GLU A 120 -10.59 14.69 -23.69
CA GLU A 120 -12.00 14.50 -24.03
C GLU A 120 -12.97 15.07 -22.98
N ASN A 121 -12.47 15.85 -22.02
CA ASN A 121 -13.24 16.45 -20.93
C ASN A 121 -13.97 15.41 -20.04
N LYS A 122 -13.38 14.21 -19.92
CA LYS A 122 -13.84 13.16 -18.99
C LYS A 122 -13.01 13.22 -17.70
N VAL A 123 -13.66 12.98 -16.58
CA VAL A 123 -12.99 12.84 -15.28
C VAL A 123 -12.56 11.38 -15.15
N GLU A 124 -11.27 11.14 -15.01
CA GLU A 124 -10.70 9.83 -14.71
C GLU A 124 -10.21 9.79 -13.27
N ILE A 125 -10.38 8.64 -12.62
CA ILE A 125 -10.03 8.40 -11.23
C ILE A 125 -9.04 7.24 -11.16
N LYS A 126 -8.01 7.40 -10.32
CA LYS A 126 -7.08 6.35 -9.92
C LYS A 126 -7.08 6.22 -8.41
N TYR A 127 -7.00 4.99 -7.93
CA TYR A 127 -6.89 4.71 -6.50
C TYR A 127 -5.45 4.37 -6.15
N TYR A 128 -5.02 4.89 -5.01
CA TYR A 128 -3.79 4.46 -4.39
C TYR A 128 -4.06 4.10 -2.93
N TYR A 129 -3.35 3.10 -2.43
CA TYR A 129 -3.49 2.60 -1.07
C TYR A 129 -2.17 2.63 -0.33
N THR A 130 -2.23 2.89 0.98
CA THR A 130 -1.13 2.57 1.88
C THR A 130 -1.64 2.32 3.30
N ASP A 131 -0.89 1.52 4.05
CA ASP A 131 -1.01 1.41 5.50
C ASP A 131 0.39 1.22 6.12
N PHE A 132 0.45 1.06 7.44
CA PHE A 132 1.70 0.86 8.15
C PHE A 132 2.51 -0.33 7.63
N VAL A 133 1.83 -1.44 7.29
CA VAL A 133 2.48 -2.65 6.79
C VAL A 133 3.09 -2.38 5.42
N CYS A 134 2.32 -1.77 4.51
CA CYS A 134 2.78 -1.45 3.16
C CYS A 134 4.04 -0.57 3.16
N ILE A 135 4.06 0.51 3.95
CA ILE A 135 5.22 1.40 4.04
C ILE A 135 6.42 0.68 4.65
N SER A 136 6.19 -0.09 5.70
CA SER A 136 7.27 -0.81 6.38
C SER A 136 7.94 -1.82 5.47
N PHE A 137 7.17 -2.55 4.64
CA PHE A 137 7.73 -3.43 3.63
C PHE A 137 8.50 -2.68 2.56
N PHE A 138 7.95 -1.57 2.07
CA PHE A 138 8.63 -0.74 1.07
C PHE A 138 10.00 -0.27 1.56
N LEU A 139 10.04 0.31 2.75
CA LEU A 139 11.26 0.87 3.35
C LEU A 139 12.27 -0.22 3.75
N ARG A 140 11.82 -1.46 4.02
CA ARG A 140 12.73 -2.61 4.21
C ARG A 140 13.43 -3.02 2.92
N LYS A 141 12.74 -2.94 1.79
CA LYS A 141 13.27 -3.37 0.49
C LYS A 141 14.16 -2.30 -0.15
N ARG A 142 13.85 -1.02 0.02
CA ARG A 142 14.71 0.07 -0.44
C ARG A 142 15.69 0.47 0.66
N LYS A 143 16.95 0.05 0.53
CA LYS A 143 18.03 0.52 1.40
C LYS A 143 18.25 2.03 1.32
N GLU A 144 17.89 2.63 0.19
CA GLU A 144 18.07 4.06 -0.06
C GLU A 144 16.82 4.62 -0.76
N TRP A 145 16.21 5.62 -0.12
CA TRP A 145 15.02 6.31 -0.57
C TRP A 145 15.42 7.77 -0.93
N PRO A 146 14.81 8.42 -1.94
CA PRO A 146 15.18 9.78 -2.38
C PRO A 146 14.77 10.91 -1.41
N LEU A 147 14.01 10.62 -0.35
CA LEU A 147 13.93 11.44 0.86
C LEU A 147 14.94 10.94 1.92
N GLN A 148 15.61 11.86 2.60
CA GLN A 148 16.66 11.60 3.57
C GLN A 148 16.27 10.78 4.83
N LYS A 149 15.09 10.13 4.89
CA LYS A 149 14.64 9.38 6.06
C LYS A 149 14.76 7.87 5.87
N SER A 150 15.62 7.27 6.69
CA SER A 150 15.72 5.82 6.83
C SER A 150 14.45 5.21 7.47
N LEU A 151 14.22 3.89 7.34
CA LEU A 151 13.13 3.20 8.06
C LEU A 151 13.16 3.49 9.59
N PRO A 152 14.32 3.49 10.27
CA PRO A 152 14.42 3.94 11.65
C PRO A 152 13.89 5.35 11.90
N GLU A 153 14.16 6.31 11.02
CA GLU A 153 13.66 7.69 11.17
C GLU A 153 12.15 7.79 10.93
N PHE A 154 11.61 7.04 9.96
CA PHE A 154 10.17 6.94 9.75
C PHE A 154 9.45 6.31 10.96
N ILE A 155 10.04 5.27 11.54
CA ILE A 155 9.56 4.65 12.78
C ILE A 155 9.65 5.68 13.91
N LYS A 156 10.78 6.33 14.12
CA LYS A 156 10.95 7.36 15.15
C LYS A 156 9.89 8.47 15.06
N ASP A 157 9.70 8.99 13.85
CA ASP A 157 8.68 10.01 13.54
C ASP A 157 7.27 9.56 13.93
N ILE A 158 6.91 8.29 13.72
CA ILE A 158 5.55 7.79 14.02
C ILE A 158 5.39 7.37 15.49
N TYR A 159 6.44 6.81 16.08
CA TYR A 159 6.35 6.08 17.35
C TYR A 159 6.93 6.81 18.54
N GLU A 160 8.08 7.46 18.39
CA GLU A 160 8.86 8.00 19.52
C GLU A 160 8.58 9.49 19.74
N GLU A 161 8.21 10.23 18.69
CA GLU A 161 8.00 11.67 18.78
C GLU A 161 6.52 12.05 18.90
N GLY A 162 6.07 12.47 20.08
CA GLY A 162 4.76 13.09 20.31
C GLY A 162 3.58 12.14 20.60
N ASN A 163 2.48 12.71 21.07
CA ASN A 163 1.30 11.93 21.48
C ASN A 163 0.50 11.44 20.26
N GLY A 164 -0.34 10.41 20.43
CA GLY A 164 -1.15 9.84 19.33
C GLY A 164 -2.09 10.82 18.60
N LYS A 165 -2.27 12.05 19.11
CA LYS A 165 -2.98 13.15 18.44
C LYS A 165 -2.14 13.87 17.38
N HIS A 166 -0.82 13.70 17.39
CA HIS A 166 0.08 14.34 16.45
C HIS A 166 -0.16 13.79 15.05
N LYS A 167 0.10 14.63 14.05
CA LYS A 167 0.05 14.26 12.64
C LYS A 167 1.46 14.13 12.09
N PHE A 168 1.64 13.27 11.10
CA PHE A 168 2.87 13.17 10.30
C PHE A 168 2.50 13.23 8.82
N SER A 169 3.46 13.57 7.96
CA SER A 169 3.22 13.69 6.52
C SER A 169 3.62 12.42 5.79
N ILE A 170 2.74 11.89 4.96
CA ILE A 170 3.02 10.76 4.06
C ILE A 170 3.14 11.30 2.63
N PRO A 171 4.30 11.21 1.98
CA PRO A 171 4.44 11.57 0.56
C PRO A 171 3.71 10.58 -0.35
N LYS A 172 3.27 11.05 -1.53
CA LYS A 172 2.57 10.23 -2.54
C LYS A 172 3.36 9.00 -2.96
N SER A 173 4.69 9.07 -2.99
CA SER A 173 5.55 7.94 -3.35
C SER A 173 5.46 6.75 -2.40
N LEU A 174 4.85 6.91 -1.21
CA LEU A 174 4.54 5.81 -0.28
C LEU A 174 3.17 5.17 -0.52
N PHE A 175 2.40 5.68 -1.48
CA PHE A 175 1.14 5.09 -1.88
C PHE A 175 1.34 4.18 -3.10
N PHE A 176 0.64 3.05 -3.08
CA PHE A 176 0.65 2.06 -4.15
C PHE A 176 -0.59 2.24 -5.02
N GLU A 177 -0.43 2.46 -6.32
CA GLU A 177 -1.51 2.46 -7.29
C GLU A 177 -2.12 1.07 -7.31
N VAL A 178 -3.44 1.01 -7.12
CA VAL A 178 -4.18 -0.24 -6.96
C VAL A 178 -5.52 -0.16 -7.66
N ASN A 179 -6.00 -1.31 -8.13
CA ASN A 179 -7.44 -1.49 -8.37
C ASN A 179 -8.15 -1.85 -7.04
N ILE A 180 -9.48 -1.90 -7.06
CA ILE A 180 -10.28 -2.15 -5.85
C ILE A 180 -10.02 -3.53 -5.24
N GLU A 181 -9.83 -4.57 -6.04
CA GLU A 181 -9.52 -5.91 -5.55
C GLU A 181 -8.17 -5.94 -4.82
N GLN A 182 -7.13 -5.39 -5.44
CA GLN A 182 -5.80 -5.25 -4.86
C GLN A 182 -5.83 -4.42 -3.57
N MET A 183 -6.58 -3.32 -3.57
CA MET A 183 -6.78 -2.48 -2.39
C MET A 183 -7.41 -3.28 -1.24
N LEU A 184 -8.50 -4.02 -1.50
CA LEU A 184 -9.17 -4.82 -0.48
C LEU A 184 -8.28 -5.96 0.06
N TYR A 185 -7.39 -6.51 -0.78
CA TYR A 185 -6.38 -7.46 -0.36
C TYR A 185 -5.31 -6.83 0.53
N LEU A 186 -4.71 -5.71 0.12
CA LEU A 186 -3.70 -4.99 0.91
C LEU A 186 -4.30 -4.50 2.24
N ALA A 187 -5.58 -4.12 2.22
CA ALA A 187 -6.36 -3.77 3.39
C ALA A 187 -6.68 -4.97 4.31
N ARG A 188 -6.33 -6.20 3.90
CA ARG A 188 -6.57 -7.46 4.63
C ARG A 188 -8.06 -7.70 4.89
N ILE A 189 -8.90 -7.27 3.95
CA ILE A 189 -10.36 -7.45 3.96
C ILE A 189 -10.74 -8.66 3.10
N LEU A 190 -10.17 -8.77 1.89
CA LEU A 190 -10.34 -9.96 1.06
C LEU A 190 -9.43 -11.09 1.57
N PRO A 191 -9.95 -12.33 1.69
CA PRO A 191 -9.12 -13.48 2.01
C PRO A 191 -8.13 -13.75 0.87
N VAL A 192 -6.96 -14.27 1.21
CA VAL A 192 -5.99 -14.72 0.20
C VAL A 192 -6.57 -15.91 -0.54
N THR A 193 -6.95 -15.73 -1.80
CA THR A 193 -7.37 -16.82 -2.68
C THR A 193 -6.16 -17.41 -3.42
N ASP A 194 -6.33 -18.60 -3.99
CA ASP A 194 -5.28 -19.32 -4.70
C ASP A 194 -4.71 -18.56 -5.91
N SER A 195 -5.50 -17.69 -6.53
CA SER A 195 -5.06 -16.78 -7.60
C SER A 195 -4.11 -15.68 -7.13
N LEU A 196 -3.99 -15.48 -5.82
CA LEU A 196 -3.21 -14.43 -5.17
C LEU A 196 -2.00 -15.00 -4.40
N LYS A 197 -1.70 -16.30 -4.55
CA LYS A 197 -0.58 -17.03 -3.88
C LYS A 197 0.83 -16.51 -4.23
N ASN A 198 0.96 -15.54 -5.13
CA ASN A 198 2.23 -14.84 -5.41
C ASN A 198 2.14 -13.34 -5.08
N PRO A 199 1.93 -12.96 -3.80
CA PRO A 199 1.85 -11.56 -3.39
C PRO A 199 3.16 -10.80 -3.67
N GLY A 200 4.30 -11.52 -3.76
CA GLY A 200 5.56 -10.96 -4.22
C GLY A 200 5.42 -10.23 -5.56
N SER A 201 4.76 -10.85 -6.55
CA SER A 201 4.62 -10.32 -7.92
C SER A 201 3.94 -8.95 -8.00
N TRP A 202 3.14 -8.56 -7.01
CA TRP A 202 2.43 -7.27 -7.03
C TRP A 202 3.26 -6.10 -6.54
N PHE A 203 4.19 -6.35 -5.61
CA PHE A 203 5.24 -5.39 -5.29
C PHE A 203 6.23 -5.22 -6.45
N PHE A 204 6.27 -6.17 -7.41
CA PHE A 204 7.18 -6.18 -8.56
C PHE A 204 6.57 -5.66 -9.88
N ASN A 205 5.27 -5.35 -9.92
CA ASN A 205 4.60 -4.82 -11.13
C ASN A 205 4.40 -3.30 -11.14
N TYR A 206 5.09 -2.56 -10.26
CA TYR A 206 5.36 -1.14 -10.52
C TYR A 206 6.31 -1.02 -11.72
N PRO A 207 6.25 0.08 -12.52
CA PRO A 207 7.04 0.22 -13.73
C PRO A 207 8.48 -0.17 -13.45
N LYS A 208 9.01 -1.03 -14.32
CA LYS A 208 10.42 -1.42 -14.34
C LYS A 208 11.26 -0.21 -13.94
N ILE A 209 11.89 -0.30 -12.76
CA ILE A 209 12.87 0.66 -12.27
C ILE A 209 14.16 0.44 -13.07
N ASP A 210 14.05 0.43 -14.39
CA ASP A 210 15.17 0.47 -15.31
C ASP A 210 15.34 1.91 -15.86
N GLU A 211 14.39 2.82 -15.60
CA GLU A 211 14.40 4.19 -16.14
C GLU A 211 14.62 5.30 -15.10
N ILE A 212 14.87 4.98 -13.81
CA ILE A 212 15.21 6.01 -12.82
C ILE A 212 16.56 5.69 -12.16
N ILE A 213 17.58 6.19 -12.87
CA ILE A 213 18.87 6.71 -12.37
C ILE A 213 19.96 5.66 -12.06
N ASP A 214 20.72 5.42 -13.12
CA ASP A 214 22.19 5.46 -13.20
C ASP A 214 22.86 6.23 -12.04
N CYS A 215 23.54 5.50 -11.15
CA CYS A 215 24.55 6.02 -10.22
C CYS A 215 25.55 4.90 -9.90
N ASP A 216 26.67 4.92 -10.63
CA ASP A 216 27.98 4.33 -10.34
C ASP A 216 28.16 3.64 -8.97
N ARG A 217 28.24 2.29 -8.99
CA ARG A 217 29.18 1.47 -8.19
C ARG A 217 29.15 0.00 -8.64
N PRO A 218 30.29 -0.70 -8.67
CA PRO A 218 30.38 -2.03 -9.25
C PRO A 218 29.80 -3.07 -8.30
N VAL A 219 28.61 -3.59 -8.61
CA VAL A 219 28.13 -4.84 -8.02
C VAL A 219 29.08 -5.94 -8.49
N LYS A 220 29.68 -6.69 -7.55
CA LYS A 220 30.54 -7.85 -7.80
C LYS A 220 29.85 -8.84 -8.74
N LYS A 221 30.08 -8.67 -10.06
CA LYS A 221 29.85 -9.68 -11.10
C LYS A 221 30.86 -10.81 -10.94
N PHE A 222 30.79 -11.57 -9.85
CA PHE A 222 31.67 -12.72 -9.64
C PHE A 222 30.88 -13.87 -9.00
N LYS A 223 30.21 -14.67 -9.82
CA LYS A 223 30.18 -16.16 -9.80
C LYS A 223 28.99 -16.79 -10.55
N THR A 224 27.91 -16.06 -10.83
CA THR A 224 26.70 -16.64 -11.45
C THR A 224 26.84 -16.94 -12.94
N LYS A 225 27.63 -16.17 -13.70
CA LYS A 225 27.78 -16.38 -15.15
C LYS A 225 28.46 -17.72 -15.49
N LYS A 226 29.46 -18.14 -14.70
CA LYS A 226 30.20 -19.40 -14.93
C LYS A 226 29.38 -20.66 -14.60
N MET A 227 28.43 -20.58 -13.67
CA MET A 227 27.61 -21.74 -13.27
C MET A 227 26.46 -21.99 -14.26
N LEU A 228 25.83 -20.93 -14.80
CA LEU A 228 24.76 -21.05 -15.81
C LEU A 228 25.24 -21.63 -17.15
N GLU A 229 26.51 -21.43 -17.52
CA GLU A 229 27.11 -22.01 -18.74
C GLU A 229 27.40 -23.52 -18.61
N SER A 230 27.53 -24.04 -17.37
CA SER A 230 27.89 -25.44 -17.10
C SER A 230 26.72 -26.43 -17.11
N GLY A 231 25.47 -25.94 -17.12
CA GLY A 231 24.27 -26.79 -17.07
C GLY A 231 23.98 -27.38 -15.67
N GLU A 232 24.67 -26.93 -14.63
CA GLU A 232 24.40 -27.31 -13.25
C GLU A 232 23.08 -26.67 -12.77
N SER A 233 22.25 -27.47 -12.09
CA SER A 233 21.05 -27.00 -11.40
C SER A 233 21.45 -26.10 -10.25
N ILE A 234 20.97 -24.86 -10.24
CA ILE A 234 21.19 -23.96 -9.11
C ILE A 234 19.91 -23.97 -8.27
N SER A 235 20.00 -24.52 -7.07
CA SER A 235 18.97 -24.37 -6.05
C SER A 235 19.29 -23.20 -5.13
N PHE A 236 18.30 -22.33 -4.93
CA PHE A 236 18.36 -21.29 -3.92
C PHE A 236 17.31 -21.59 -2.85
N ASN A 237 17.75 -21.57 -1.59
CA ASN A 237 16.84 -21.53 -0.46
C ASN A 237 16.36 -20.09 -0.30
N LEU A 238 15.09 -19.84 -0.62
CA LEU A 238 14.44 -18.57 -0.37
C LEU A 238 13.68 -18.67 0.95
N GLU A 239 14.07 -17.84 1.92
CA GLU A 239 13.24 -17.58 3.09
C GLU A 239 12.23 -16.49 2.74
N VAL A 240 10.96 -16.87 2.63
CA VAL A 240 9.85 -15.94 2.42
C VAL A 240 9.08 -15.87 3.73
N TYR A 241 9.06 -14.71 4.37
CA TYR A 241 8.18 -14.50 5.51
C TYR A 241 6.74 -14.40 5.01
N ASP A 242 5.93 -15.41 5.33
CA ASP A 242 4.51 -15.41 5.08
C ASP A 242 3.83 -14.56 6.17
N ILE A 243 3.46 -13.36 5.76
CA ILE A 243 2.88 -12.32 6.60
C ILE A 243 1.52 -12.77 7.14
N PHE A 244 0.82 -13.65 6.44
CA PHE A 244 -0.53 -14.10 6.78
C PHE A 244 -0.51 -15.21 7.83
N ASN A 245 0.51 -16.07 7.79
CA ASN A 245 0.71 -17.13 8.78
C ASN A 245 1.73 -16.77 9.87
N CYS A 246 2.33 -15.59 9.81
CA CYS A 246 3.38 -15.14 10.74
C CYS A 246 4.52 -16.15 10.89
N ASN A 247 4.91 -16.80 9.80
CA ASN A 247 5.97 -17.79 9.78
C ASN A 247 6.90 -17.60 8.58
N TYR A 248 8.11 -18.15 8.69
CA TYR A 248 9.00 -18.26 7.54
C TYR A 248 8.61 -19.50 6.74
N VAL A 249 8.29 -19.30 5.47
CA VAL A 249 8.10 -20.36 4.50
C VAL A 249 9.42 -20.54 3.77
N HIS A 250 10.06 -21.68 4.01
CA HIS A 250 11.25 -22.09 3.27
C HIS A 250 10.78 -22.63 1.92
N SER A 251 11.17 -21.94 0.85
CA SER A 251 10.88 -22.36 -0.52
C SER A 251 12.21 -22.65 -1.22
N GLU A 252 12.41 -23.88 -1.65
CA GLU A 252 13.54 -24.24 -2.49
C GLU A 252 13.14 -23.97 -3.95
N ILE A 253 13.81 -22.99 -4.58
CA ILE A 253 13.62 -22.70 -6.01
C ILE A 253 14.79 -23.32 -6.75
N SER A 254 14.48 -24.36 -7.54
CA SER A 254 15.46 -24.99 -8.43
C SER A 254 15.26 -24.47 -9.85
N ILE A 255 16.27 -23.79 -10.39
CA ILE A 255 16.26 -23.38 -11.80
C ILE A 255 17.02 -24.44 -12.59
N ASN A 256 16.27 -25.21 -13.38
CA ASN A 256 16.83 -26.18 -14.33
C ASN A 256 16.72 -25.60 -15.73
N GLY A 257 17.86 -25.22 -16.32
CA GLY A 257 17.88 -24.81 -17.71
C GLY A 257 19.23 -24.33 -18.21
N LYS A 258 19.61 -24.78 -19.41
CA LYS A 258 20.64 -24.13 -20.22
C LYS A 258 20.04 -22.87 -20.81
N MET A 259 20.49 -21.71 -20.35
CA MET A 259 20.15 -20.43 -20.97
C MET A 259 20.99 -20.30 -22.26
N LYS A 260 20.38 -20.42 -23.44
CA LYS A 260 21.03 -19.99 -24.69
C LYS A 260 21.03 -18.47 -24.68
N ILE A 261 22.22 -17.87 -24.58
CA ILE A 261 22.46 -16.46 -24.87
C ILE A 261 22.47 -16.27 -26.39
#